data_AF-A0A518AWK1-F1
#
_entry.id   AF-A0A518AWK1-F1
#
_cell.length_a   1.000
_cell.length_b   1.000
_cell.length_c   1.000
_cell.angle_alpha   90.00
_cell.angle_beta   90.00
_cell.angle_gamma   90.00
#
_symmetry.space_group_name_H-M   'P 1'
#
loop_
_entity.id
_entity.type
_entity.pdbx_description
1 polymer ?
#
loop_
_entity_poly.entity_id
_entity_poly.type
_entity_poly.pdbx_seq_one_letter_code
_entity_poly.pdbx_strand_id
1 'polypeptide(L)'
;MTTARRVVATLLFAAIASPTLAVTAVWIGPETGDWTDPTNWSTGQVPIVYQTAIIDNDESRHSQVFVSDPLWGVGSLTIDYLDTLILENFSAEEVHLAGEFVVLEDGRFDLRNNLDIEETGHLEINGIFSSLYKSSSTGNSIWNRGSIDGAGVLELSDSLRNDGTLSVNGEGKHLSVTLGNKTEGSYIVGTNGGLIQATSGGSLLLSRTFASIGARLLNYQDSTPGRIEALAGSSLTIRSLIIEGGVVSSEVQDDSHGNLLIEQSQLDGVQLEGEIDLKYVTLTGAVQNLGQLNLTYNCGLLGTLSGGGVVQFAHSSITYNTGYGRDATFVNEDNVLRGQGTFESGNMVNRGTIETGFGTEEPVQLSDYKGLVD
;
A
#
# COMPACT_ATOMS: atom_id res chain seq x y z
N MET A 1 -1.12 -7.01 90.32
CA MET A 1 -2.00 -6.73 89.17
C MET A 1 -1.29 -5.72 88.30
N THR A 2 -0.65 -6.18 87.24
CA THR A 2 0.16 -5.33 86.34
C THR A 2 -0.04 -5.84 84.93
N THR A 3 -0.69 -4.99 84.12
CA THR A 3 -1.21 -5.28 82.79
C THR A 3 -0.11 -5.06 81.76
N ALA A 4 0.35 -6.12 81.08
CA ALA A 4 1.26 -5.99 79.94
C ALA A 4 0.44 -5.89 78.64
N ARG A 5 0.33 -4.69 78.07
CA ARG A 5 -0.19 -4.47 76.71
C ARG A 5 0.91 -4.78 75.70
N ARG A 6 0.71 -5.81 74.87
CA ARG A 6 1.49 -6.02 73.64
C ARG A 6 0.98 -5.05 72.57
N VAL A 7 1.84 -4.16 72.11
CA VAL A 7 1.63 -3.38 70.89
C VAL A 7 2.11 -4.24 69.73
N VAL A 8 1.18 -4.68 68.88
CA VAL A 8 1.48 -5.31 67.59
C VAL A 8 1.68 -4.17 66.60
N ALA A 9 2.92 -3.97 66.15
CA ALA A 9 3.23 -3.03 65.08
C ALA A 9 2.90 -3.70 63.74
N THR A 10 1.79 -3.30 63.14
CA THR A 10 1.45 -3.66 61.76
C THR A 10 2.35 -2.85 60.82
N LEU A 11 3.35 -3.51 60.22
CA LEU A 11 4.13 -2.94 59.12
C LEU A 11 3.23 -2.91 57.87
N LEU A 12 2.72 -1.71 57.56
CA LEU A 12 1.99 -1.43 56.34
C LEU A 12 3.02 -1.24 55.21
N PHE A 13 3.24 -2.27 54.38
CA PHE A 13 3.97 -2.11 53.12
C PHE A 13 3.06 -1.33 52.16
N ALA A 14 3.30 -0.03 52.03
CA ALA A 14 2.77 0.76 50.93
C ALA A 14 3.56 0.38 49.67
N ALA A 15 2.95 -0.40 48.78
CA ALA A 15 3.41 -0.52 47.40
C ALA A 15 3.19 0.85 46.74
N ILE A 16 4.24 1.68 46.74
CA ILE A 16 4.26 2.88 45.94
C ILE A 16 4.37 2.40 44.50
N ALA A 17 3.25 2.44 43.77
CA ALA A 17 3.28 2.37 42.32
C ALA A 17 4.02 3.61 41.84
N SER A 18 5.34 3.50 41.70
CA SER A 18 6.13 4.54 41.06
C SER A 18 5.59 4.71 39.64
N PRO A 19 5.35 5.95 39.17
CA PRO A 19 5.16 6.16 37.74
C PRO A 19 6.41 5.60 37.06
N THR A 20 6.23 4.52 36.29
CA THR A 20 7.30 3.92 35.51
C THR A 20 7.77 5.00 34.54
N LEU A 21 8.93 5.59 34.83
CA LEU A 21 9.66 6.41 33.86
C LEU A 21 9.79 5.58 32.59
N ALA A 22 9.61 6.19 31.42
CA ALA A 22 9.92 5.53 30.15
C ALA A 22 11.37 5.04 30.24
N VAL A 23 11.55 3.73 30.32
CA VAL A 23 12.86 3.09 30.39
C VAL A 23 13.30 2.84 28.96
N THR A 24 14.49 3.32 28.62
CA THR A 24 15.17 2.99 27.35
C THR A 24 16.13 1.84 27.62
N ALA A 25 15.92 0.73 26.92
CA ALA A 25 16.77 -0.44 26.95
C ALA A 25 17.48 -0.59 25.59
N VAL A 26 18.80 -0.64 25.63
CA VAL A 26 19.65 -0.74 24.44
C VAL A 26 20.23 -2.16 24.39
N TRP A 27 20.25 -2.76 23.21
CA TRP A 27 20.90 -4.04 22.99
C TRP A 27 22.41 -3.92 23.24
N ILE A 28 22.92 -4.66 24.23
CA ILE A 28 24.35 -4.80 24.54
C ILE A 28 24.81 -6.26 24.40
N GLY A 29 23.94 -7.10 23.83
CA GLY A 29 24.19 -8.52 23.61
C GLY A 29 25.27 -8.79 22.56
N PRO A 30 25.49 -10.06 22.22
CA PRO A 30 26.36 -10.43 21.10
C PRO A 30 25.82 -9.91 19.75
N GLU A 31 26.64 -10.01 18.70
CA GLU A 31 26.25 -9.75 17.29
C GLU A 31 25.05 -10.60 16.85
N THR A 32 24.82 -11.75 17.48
CA THR A 32 23.66 -12.60 17.20
C THR A 32 23.08 -13.09 18.51
N GLY A 33 21.84 -12.72 18.83
CA GLY A 33 21.25 -13.09 20.12
C GLY A 33 19.73 -13.12 20.16
N ASP A 34 19.25 -13.59 21.30
CA ASP A 34 17.83 -13.75 21.59
C ASP A 34 17.31 -12.53 22.36
N TRP A 35 16.23 -11.92 21.85
CA TRP A 35 15.53 -10.79 22.48
C TRP A 35 15.15 -11.08 23.93
N THR A 36 14.81 -12.33 24.23
CA THR A 36 14.26 -12.76 25.53
C THR A 36 15.30 -12.89 26.63
N ASP A 37 16.60 -12.81 26.31
CA ASP A 37 17.66 -12.86 27.31
C ASP A 37 17.88 -11.48 27.95
N PRO A 38 17.54 -11.27 29.24
CA PRO A 38 17.71 -9.99 29.91
C PRO A 38 19.18 -9.54 30.01
N THR A 39 20.14 -10.45 29.86
CA THR A 39 21.58 -10.12 29.89
C THR A 39 22.05 -9.41 28.62
N ASN A 40 21.28 -9.48 27.54
CA ASN A 40 21.54 -8.76 26.29
C ASN A 40 21.07 -7.30 26.32
N TRP A 41 20.46 -6.82 27.41
CA TRP A 41 19.90 -5.48 27.52
C TRP A 41 20.62 -4.63 28.56
N SER A 42 20.85 -3.35 28.24
CA SER A 42 21.59 -2.40 29.09
C SER A 42 20.96 -2.18 30.48
N THR A 43 19.66 -2.43 30.61
CA THR A 43 18.90 -2.33 31.86
C THR A 43 18.94 -3.61 32.69
N GLY A 44 19.49 -4.71 32.15
CA GLY A 44 19.41 -6.05 32.73
C GLY A 44 17.98 -6.62 32.72
N GLN A 45 17.09 -6.07 31.91
CA GLN A 45 15.69 -6.49 31.77
C GLN A 45 15.27 -6.44 30.31
N VAL A 46 14.46 -7.42 29.89
CA VAL A 46 13.85 -7.42 28.54
C VAL A 46 12.87 -6.25 28.43
N PRO A 47 12.94 -5.42 27.37
CA PRO A 47 12.00 -4.34 27.15
C PRO A 47 10.56 -4.86 27.02
N ILE A 48 9.61 -4.17 27.67
CA ILE A 48 8.18 -4.51 27.65
C ILE A 48 7.32 -3.34 27.16
N VAL A 49 6.00 -3.52 27.20
CA VAL A 49 5.02 -2.51 26.77
C VAL A 49 5.30 -1.17 27.44
N TYR A 50 5.20 -0.09 26.65
CA TYR A 50 5.47 1.30 27.04
C TYR A 50 6.95 1.65 27.27
N GLN A 51 7.88 0.73 27.03
CA GLN A 51 9.32 1.03 27.07
C GLN A 51 9.87 1.25 25.65
N THR A 52 11.05 1.86 25.59
CA THR A 52 11.81 2.04 24.35
C THR A 52 12.87 0.95 24.26
N ALA A 53 12.89 0.23 23.14
CA ALA A 53 13.95 -0.70 22.78
C ALA A 53 14.75 -0.12 21.61
N ILE A 54 16.08 -0.19 21.70
CA ILE A 54 16.98 0.19 20.61
C ILE A 54 17.86 -1.03 20.30
N ILE A 55 17.73 -1.57 19.09
CA ILE A 55 18.63 -2.62 18.60
C ILE A 55 19.91 -1.93 18.17
N ASP A 56 20.92 -2.13 19.01
CA ASP A 56 22.22 -1.50 18.97
C ASP A 56 22.16 0.02 19.07
N ASN A 57 23.28 0.66 19.38
CA ASN A 57 23.47 2.09 19.18
C ASN A 57 24.91 2.43 18.80
N ASP A 58 25.68 1.41 18.41
CA ASP A 58 27.03 1.50 17.91
C ASP A 58 27.02 1.20 16.41
N GLU A 59 27.14 2.25 15.59
CA GLU A 59 27.16 2.17 14.12
C GLU A 59 28.25 1.23 13.54
N SER A 60 29.21 0.79 14.36
CA SER A 60 30.26 -0.14 13.94
C SER A 60 29.95 -1.61 14.19
N ARG A 61 28.87 -1.92 14.92
CA ARG A 61 28.43 -3.27 15.24
C ARG A 61 27.19 -3.60 14.42
N HIS A 62 27.09 -4.86 14.00
CA HIS A 62 25.92 -5.37 13.27
C HIS A 62 25.25 -6.42 14.14
N SER A 63 24.18 -6.03 14.82
CA SER A 63 23.41 -6.88 15.71
C SER A 63 22.25 -7.52 14.96
N GLN A 64 22.18 -8.84 15.01
CA GLN A 64 21.04 -9.64 14.57
C GLN A 64 20.29 -10.19 15.79
N VAL A 65 19.06 -9.72 15.98
CA VAL A 65 18.25 -10.05 17.15
C VAL A 65 17.05 -10.88 16.75
N PHE A 66 16.86 -12.03 17.39
CA PHE A 66 15.74 -12.94 17.15
C PHE A 66 14.66 -12.79 18.22
N VAL A 67 13.40 -12.73 17.77
CA VAL A 67 12.20 -12.72 18.62
C VAL A 67 11.39 -13.99 18.34
N SER A 68 11.58 -15.01 19.19
CA SER A 68 11.01 -16.36 19.02
C SER A 68 9.80 -16.66 19.91
N ASP A 69 9.49 -15.82 20.89
CA ASP A 69 8.40 -16.03 21.85
C ASP A 69 7.40 -14.86 21.76
N PRO A 70 6.07 -15.07 21.87
CA PRO A 70 5.08 -14.01 21.76
C PRO A 70 5.08 -13.17 23.03
N LEU A 71 6.12 -12.35 23.17
CA LEU A 71 6.21 -11.37 24.24
C LEU A 71 5.40 -10.14 23.86
N TRP A 72 4.80 -9.57 24.89
CA TRP A 72 4.01 -8.36 24.76
C TRP A 72 4.95 -7.23 24.33
N GLY A 73 4.54 -6.49 23.30
CA GLY A 73 5.39 -5.60 22.52
C GLY A 73 6.03 -4.45 23.27
N VAL A 74 6.72 -3.57 22.54
CA VAL A 74 7.36 -2.36 23.10
C VAL A 74 6.53 -1.11 22.82
N GLY A 75 6.79 -0.04 23.57
CA GLY A 75 6.25 1.29 23.26
C GLY A 75 6.87 1.82 21.97
N SER A 76 8.19 1.92 21.95
CA SER A 76 8.96 2.39 20.79
C SER A 76 10.10 1.43 20.50
N LEU A 77 10.32 1.15 19.21
CA LEU A 77 11.40 0.33 18.69
C LEU A 77 12.25 1.16 17.73
N THR A 78 13.56 1.14 17.91
CA THR A 78 14.53 1.64 16.95
C THR A 78 15.42 0.48 16.49
N ILE A 79 15.59 0.34 15.18
CA ILE A 79 16.55 -0.58 14.56
C ILE A 79 17.53 0.29 13.78
N ASP A 80 18.76 0.41 14.29
CA ASP A 80 19.78 1.27 13.71
C ASP A 80 20.35 0.68 12.40
N TYR A 81 21.12 1.50 11.69
CA TYR A 81 21.72 1.13 10.40
C TYR A 81 22.63 -0.11 10.55
N LEU A 82 22.46 -1.09 9.65
CA LEU A 82 23.14 -2.40 9.61
C LEU A 82 22.69 -3.44 10.65
N ASP A 83 21.79 -3.07 11.56
CA ASP A 83 21.19 -4.03 12.48
C ASP A 83 19.98 -4.72 11.86
N THR A 84 19.72 -5.96 12.30
CA THR A 84 18.60 -6.77 11.83
C THR A 84 17.74 -7.22 13.01
N LEU A 85 16.44 -6.97 12.96
CA LEU A 85 15.46 -7.62 13.83
C LEU A 85 14.70 -8.69 13.04
N ILE A 86 14.70 -9.93 13.54
CA ILE A 86 13.99 -11.07 12.94
C ILE A 86 12.93 -11.55 13.93
N LEU A 87 11.66 -11.54 13.54
CA LEU A 87 10.55 -11.90 14.43
C LEU A 87 9.64 -12.99 13.88
N GLU A 88 9.02 -13.73 14.80
CA GLU A 88 7.80 -14.52 14.53
C GLU A 88 6.55 -13.74 14.97
N ASN A 89 6.47 -13.29 16.22
CA ASN A 89 5.31 -12.55 16.73
C ASN A 89 5.75 -11.36 17.58
N PHE A 90 5.37 -10.15 17.20
CA PHE A 90 5.74 -8.96 17.94
C PHE A 90 4.71 -7.85 17.82
N SER A 91 4.76 -6.89 18.74
CA SER A 91 4.03 -5.63 18.62
C SER A 91 4.90 -4.45 18.99
N ALA A 92 4.64 -3.31 18.37
CA ALA A 92 5.25 -2.04 18.76
C ALA A 92 4.22 -0.93 18.57
N GLU A 93 4.29 0.12 19.39
CA GLU A 93 3.48 1.32 19.12
C GLU A 93 4.13 2.15 18.02
N GLU A 94 5.42 2.43 18.15
CA GLU A 94 6.20 3.19 17.16
C GLU A 94 7.44 2.41 16.77
N VAL A 95 7.77 2.43 15.48
CA VAL A 95 8.99 1.84 14.93
C VAL A 95 9.72 2.87 14.09
N HIS A 96 11.01 3.00 14.33
CA HIS A 96 11.95 3.72 13.49
C HIS A 96 12.96 2.72 12.93
N LEU A 97 13.04 2.60 11.61
CA LEU A 97 13.77 1.54 10.91
C LEU A 97 14.81 2.14 9.96
N ALA A 98 16.08 2.09 10.37
CA ALA A 98 17.24 2.41 9.53
C ALA A 98 18.00 1.17 9.04
N GLY A 99 17.88 0.04 9.75
CA GLY A 99 18.42 -1.27 9.38
C GLY A 99 17.40 -2.20 8.71
N GLU A 100 17.46 -3.48 9.04
CA GLU A 100 16.61 -4.54 8.49
C GLU A 100 15.57 -5.02 9.52
N PHE A 101 14.34 -5.19 9.06
CA PHE A 101 13.24 -5.73 9.84
C PHE A 101 12.58 -6.88 9.07
N VAL A 102 12.71 -8.11 9.58
CA VAL A 102 12.21 -9.31 8.92
C VAL A 102 11.09 -9.96 9.73
N VAL A 103 9.90 -10.06 9.13
CA VAL A 103 8.77 -10.84 9.65
C VAL A 103 8.85 -12.23 9.01
N LEU A 104 9.06 -13.28 9.81
CA LEU A 104 9.22 -14.65 9.33
C LEU A 104 7.92 -15.27 8.78
N GLU A 105 8.04 -16.47 8.21
CA GLU A 105 6.91 -17.27 7.74
C GLU A 105 5.91 -17.53 8.87
N ASP A 106 4.63 -17.32 8.57
CA ASP A 106 3.52 -17.31 9.53
C ASP A 106 3.61 -16.23 10.63
N GLY A 107 4.57 -15.31 10.51
CA GLY A 107 4.83 -14.29 11.50
C GLY A 107 3.81 -13.15 11.49
N ARG A 108 3.58 -12.53 12.64
CA ARG A 108 2.68 -11.39 12.80
C ARG A 108 3.36 -10.24 13.50
N PHE A 109 3.30 -9.08 12.86
CA PHE A 109 3.69 -7.81 13.47
C PHE A 109 2.47 -6.90 13.65
N ASP A 110 2.16 -6.58 14.90
CA ASP A 110 1.08 -5.66 15.25
C ASP A 110 1.63 -4.26 15.54
N LEU A 111 1.46 -3.34 14.59
CA LEU A 111 1.79 -1.93 14.75
C LEU A 111 0.61 -1.18 15.40
N ARG A 112 0.85 -0.30 16.39
CA ARG A 112 -0.23 0.48 17.03
C ARG A 112 -0.29 1.97 16.69
N ASN A 113 0.82 2.56 16.26
CA ASN A 113 0.95 3.91 15.74
C ASN A 113 1.83 3.86 14.46
N ASN A 114 3.02 4.44 14.45
CA ASN A 114 3.76 4.72 13.23
C ASN A 114 4.92 3.77 12.96
N LEU A 115 5.14 3.46 11.69
CA LEU A 115 6.38 2.86 11.20
C LEU A 115 7.02 3.86 10.24
N ASP A 116 8.20 4.34 10.61
CA ASP A 116 9.04 5.20 9.79
C ASP A 116 10.23 4.39 9.30
N ILE A 117 10.28 4.13 8.00
CA ILE A 117 11.37 3.42 7.33
C ILE A 117 12.24 4.49 6.67
N GLU A 118 13.48 4.62 7.15
CA GLU A 118 14.45 5.54 6.58
C GLU A 118 14.95 5.06 5.21
N GLU A 119 15.73 5.88 4.52
CA GLU A 119 16.25 5.58 3.17
C GLU A 119 17.06 4.27 3.11
N THR A 120 17.76 3.91 4.19
CA THR A 120 18.50 2.65 4.31
C THR A 120 17.67 1.50 4.89
N GLY A 121 16.49 1.81 5.42
CA GLY A 121 15.63 0.86 6.08
C GLY A 121 15.03 -0.17 5.10
N HIS A 122 14.98 -1.42 5.54
CA HIS A 122 14.37 -2.51 4.78
C HIS A 122 13.41 -3.31 5.65
N LEU A 123 12.14 -3.35 5.26
CA LEU A 123 11.14 -4.25 5.84
C LEU A 123 10.90 -5.43 4.89
N GLU A 124 11.17 -6.64 5.35
CA GLU A 124 10.85 -7.88 4.64
C GLU A 124 9.68 -8.61 5.32
N ILE A 125 8.65 -8.94 4.55
CA ILE A 125 7.50 -9.74 5.00
C ILE A 125 7.61 -11.13 4.35
N ASN A 126 8.05 -12.15 5.09
CA ASN A 126 8.37 -13.46 4.55
C ASN A 126 7.23 -14.46 4.73
N GLY A 127 6.16 -14.37 3.94
CA GLY A 127 5.20 -15.47 3.85
C GLY A 127 3.77 -15.07 3.48
N ILE A 128 3.06 -15.95 2.79
CA ILE A 128 1.67 -15.67 2.38
C ILE A 128 0.70 -15.47 3.56
N PHE A 129 1.06 -15.99 4.74
CA PHE A 129 0.29 -15.83 5.97
C PHE A 129 0.86 -14.79 6.92
N SER A 130 2.05 -14.25 6.63
CA SER A 130 2.59 -13.19 7.47
C SER A 130 1.78 -11.91 7.28
N SER A 131 1.55 -11.23 8.39
CA SER A 131 0.72 -10.04 8.40
C SER A 131 1.38 -8.94 9.20
N LEU A 132 1.47 -7.76 8.58
CA LEU A 132 1.54 -6.51 9.31
C LEU A 132 0.10 -6.07 9.55
N TYR A 133 -0.40 -6.34 10.74
CA TYR A 133 -1.78 -6.12 11.13
C TYR A 133 -1.90 -4.98 12.14
N LYS A 134 -3.14 -4.49 12.27
CA LYS A 134 -3.52 -3.42 13.16
C LYS A 134 -4.46 -3.92 14.26
N SER A 135 -4.10 -3.71 15.53
CA SER A 135 -5.03 -3.91 16.66
C SER A 135 -5.62 -2.63 17.28
N SER A 136 -5.14 -1.42 16.93
CA SER A 136 -5.42 -0.20 17.73
C SER A 136 -6.53 0.70 17.15
N SER A 137 -7.10 1.58 17.97
CA SER A 137 -8.09 2.55 17.51
C SER A 137 -7.49 3.89 17.05
N THR A 138 -6.18 4.02 16.82
CA THR A 138 -5.56 5.35 16.58
C THR A 138 -4.38 5.27 15.60
N GLY A 139 -4.50 5.94 14.45
CA GLY A 139 -3.38 6.61 13.76
C GLY A 139 -2.20 5.79 13.23
N ASN A 140 -2.41 4.62 12.61
CA ASN A 140 -1.28 3.90 12.03
C ASN A 140 -0.89 4.41 10.65
N SER A 141 0.18 5.22 10.59
CA SER A 141 0.78 5.60 9.32
C SER A 141 2.09 4.85 9.09
N ILE A 142 2.28 4.41 7.85
CA ILE A 142 3.60 3.97 7.39
C ILE A 142 4.17 5.09 6.54
N TRP A 143 5.36 5.54 6.89
CA TRP A 143 6.18 6.36 6.01
C TRP A 143 7.37 5.52 5.53
N ASN A 144 7.33 5.13 4.27
CA ASN A 144 8.40 4.38 3.63
C ASN A 144 9.29 5.31 2.80
N ARG A 145 10.54 5.52 3.22
CA ARG A 145 11.59 6.19 2.43
C ARG A 145 12.65 5.20 1.91
N GLY A 146 12.71 4.01 2.49
CA GLY A 146 13.59 2.92 2.09
C GLY A 146 12.85 1.89 1.24
N SER A 147 12.77 0.66 1.75
CA SER A 147 12.17 -0.46 1.03
C SER A 147 11.25 -1.32 1.89
N ILE A 148 10.15 -1.76 1.28
CA ILE A 148 9.27 -2.81 1.78
C ILE A 148 9.23 -3.89 0.69
N ASP A 149 9.66 -5.11 1.00
CA ASP A 149 9.55 -6.26 0.10
C ASP A 149 8.86 -7.43 0.78
N GLY A 150 8.23 -8.31 0.01
CA GLY A 150 7.81 -9.60 0.53
C GLY A 150 6.49 -10.14 0.01
N ALA A 151 5.97 -11.11 0.76
CA ALA A 151 4.68 -11.76 0.57
C ALA A 151 3.87 -11.66 1.87
N GLY A 152 2.53 -11.68 1.76
CA GLY A 152 1.63 -11.67 2.90
C GLY A 152 0.60 -10.54 2.82
N VAL A 153 0.28 -9.98 3.98
CA VAL A 153 -0.76 -8.95 4.12
C VAL A 153 -0.20 -7.71 4.81
N LEU A 154 -0.39 -6.56 4.17
CA LEU A 154 -0.20 -5.24 4.75
C LEU A 154 -1.57 -4.56 4.87
N GLU A 155 -2.14 -4.53 6.08
CA GLU A 155 -3.45 -3.93 6.32
C GLU A 155 -3.32 -2.63 7.13
N LEU A 156 -3.58 -1.51 6.47
CA LEU A 156 -3.48 -0.17 7.03
C LEU A 156 -4.87 0.41 7.25
N SER A 157 -5.07 1.05 8.40
CA SER A 157 -6.32 1.78 8.65
C SER A 157 -6.25 3.27 8.46
N ASP A 158 -5.04 3.79 8.37
CA ASP A 158 -4.76 5.19 8.10
C ASP A 158 -3.88 5.23 6.85
N SER A 159 -3.02 6.24 6.71
CA SER A 159 -2.30 6.48 5.47
C SER A 159 -1.04 5.64 5.27
N LEU A 160 -0.80 5.24 4.02
CA LEU A 160 0.53 4.91 3.51
C LEU A 160 1.14 6.16 2.87
N ARG A 161 2.36 6.51 3.26
CA ARG A 161 3.22 7.44 2.50
C ARG A 161 4.42 6.67 1.97
N ASN A 162 4.47 6.48 0.65
CA ASN A 162 5.56 5.78 -0.02
C ASN A 162 6.39 6.76 -0.84
N ASP A 163 7.58 7.07 -0.33
CA ASP A 163 8.60 7.88 -1.00
C ASP A 163 9.76 6.98 -1.50
N GLY A 164 9.83 5.73 -1.00
CA GLY A 164 10.77 4.68 -1.40
C GLY A 164 10.17 3.62 -2.33
N THR A 165 10.50 2.35 -2.09
CA THR A 165 9.99 1.21 -2.89
C THR A 165 9.12 0.28 -2.06
N LEU A 166 7.95 -0.07 -2.58
CA LEU A 166 7.13 -1.19 -2.12
C LEU A 166 7.08 -2.23 -3.24
N SER A 167 7.64 -3.42 -3.00
CA SER A 167 7.74 -4.47 -4.00
C SER A 167 7.20 -5.81 -3.54
N VAL A 168 6.84 -6.64 -4.51
CA VAL A 168 6.74 -8.09 -4.36
C VAL A 168 7.58 -8.73 -5.45
N ASN A 169 8.58 -9.51 -5.04
CA ASN A 169 9.54 -10.14 -5.94
C ASN A 169 9.55 -11.67 -5.77
N GLY A 170 9.32 -12.38 -6.87
CA GLY A 170 9.53 -13.83 -6.96
C GLY A 170 8.26 -14.64 -7.22
N GLU A 171 8.45 -15.77 -7.90
CA GLU A 171 7.37 -16.67 -8.30
C GLU A 171 6.58 -17.18 -7.09
N GLY A 172 5.26 -17.08 -7.17
CA GLY A 172 4.35 -17.54 -6.11
C GLY A 172 4.28 -16.64 -4.88
N LYS A 173 5.08 -15.56 -4.82
CA LYS A 173 4.93 -14.53 -3.78
C LYS A 173 3.68 -13.68 -4.08
N HIS A 174 2.87 -13.48 -3.05
CA HIS A 174 1.69 -12.63 -3.14
C HIS A 174 1.68 -11.64 -1.98
N LEU A 175 1.55 -10.34 -2.26
CA LEU A 175 1.40 -9.29 -1.28
C LEU A 175 0.04 -8.61 -1.46
N SER A 176 -0.75 -8.53 -0.40
CA SER A 176 -2.01 -7.78 -0.37
C SER A 176 -1.85 -6.54 0.49
N VAL A 177 -1.88 -5.37 -0.15
CA VAL A 177 -1.88 -4.06 0.50
C VAL A 177 -3.31 -3.52 0.54
N THR A 178 -3.86 -3.41 1.74
CA THR A 178 -5.19 -2.87 1.98
C THR A 178 -5.07 -1.53 2.68
N LEU A 179 -5.44 -0.46 1.99
CA LEU A 179 -5.35 0.91 2.47
C LEU A 179 -6.67 1.36 3.12
N GLY A 180 -6.61 2.08 4.23
CA GLY A 180 -7.76 2.58 4.95
C GLY A 180 -7.62 4.06 5.25
N ASN A 181 -8.70 4.70 5.66
CA ASN A 181 -8.61 5.97 6.36
C ASN A 181 -9.63 5.97 7.48
N LYS A 182 -9.16 6.27 8.69
CA LYS A 182 -10.00 6.38 9.88
C LYS A 182 -10.47 7.83 10.13
N THR A 183 -9.76 8.81 9.60
CA THR A 183 -10.08 10.23 9.72
C THR A 183 -11.36 10.55 8.97
N GLU A 184 -12.43 10.74 9.74
CA GLU A 184 -13.75 11.14 9.22
C GLU A 184 -13.61 12.42 8.37
N GLY A 185 -14.05 12.35 7.11
CA GLY A 185 -13.96 13.45 6.15
C GLY A 185 -12.66 13.54 5.34
N SER A 186 -11.65 12.72 5.64
CA SER A 186 -10.50 12.53 4.74
C SER A 186 -10.67 11.26 3.93
N TYR A 187 -10.62 11.40 2.61
CA TYR A 187 -10.68 10.28 1.68
C TYR A 187 -9.30 9.81 1.25
N ILE A 188 -8.23 10.54 1.61
CA ILE A 188 -6.86 10.20 1.19
C ILE A 188 -6.37 9.04 2.04
N VAL A 189 -6.23 7.87 1.44
CA VAL A 189 -5.71 6.65 2.11
C VAL A 189 -4.21 6.48 1.91
N GLY A 190 -3.59 7.31 1.08
CA GLY A 190 -2.14 7.33 0.95
C GLY A 190 -1.62 8.31 -0.10
N THR A 191 -0.30 8.45 -0.10
CA THR A 191 0.49 9.17 -1.10
C THR A 191 1.62 8.26 -1.59
N ASN A 192 1.84 8.19 -2.88
CA ASN A 192 2.95 7.49 -3.50
C ASN A 192 3.78 8.48 -4.33
N GLY A 193 4.94 8.89 -3.82
CA GLY A 193 5.96 9.62 -4.57
C GLY A 193 7.06 8.71 -5.12
N GLY A 194 7.14 7.47 -4.65
CA GLY A 194 8.13 6.48 -5.05
C GLY A 194 7.57 5.41 -6.01
N LEU A 195 8.02 4.16 -5.80
CA LEU A 195 7.69 3.00 -6.64
C LEU A 195 6.85 1.97 -5.89
N ILE A 196 5.76 1.53 -6.51
CA ILE A 196 4.96 0.37 -6.10
C ILE A 196 5.01 -0.65 -7.24
N GLN A 197 5.52 -1.86 -7.00
CA GLN A 197 5.88 -2.77 -8.10
C GLN A 197 5.63 -4.25 -7.80
N ALA A 198 5.23 -5.01 -8.83
CA ALA A 198 5.35 -6.47 -8.84
C ALA A 198 6.41 -6.92 -9.86
N THR A 199 7.32 -7.81 -9.46
CA THR A 199 8.44 -8.30 -10.29
C THR A 199 8.64 -9.82 -10.23
N SER A 200 9.32 -10.37 -11.24
CA SER A 200 9.84 -11.75 -11.25
C SER A 200 8.81 -12.83 -10.89
N GLY A 201 7.57 -12.71 -11.36
CA GLY A 201 6.49 -13.66 -11.04
C GLY A 201 5.70 -13.35 -9.77
N GLY A 202 5.99 -12.23 -9.10
CA GLY A 202 5.26 -11.75 -7.93
C GLY A 202 3.86 -11.24 -8.26
N SER A 203 2.98 -11.27 -7.24
CA SER A 203 1.59 -10.82 -7.34
C SER A 203 1.26 -9.77 -6.28
N LEU A 204 0.89 -8.57 -6.70
CA LEU A 204 0.49 -7.47 -5.81
C LEU A 204 -1.00 -7.18 -5.95
N LEU A 205 -1.72 -7.15 -4.83
CA LEU A 205 -3.06 -6.59 -4.73
C LEU A 205 -3.01 -5.27 -3.97
N LEU A 206 -3.37 -4.18 -4.62
CA LEU A 206 -3.56 -2.88 -4.00
C LEU A 206 -5.05 -2.57 -3.91
N SER A 207 -5.57 -2.45 -2.69
CA SER A 207 -7.00 -2.30 -2.47
C SER A 207 -7.32 -1.37 -1.30
N ARG A 208 -8.60 -1.08 -1.10
CA ARG A 208 -9.08 -0.35 0.09
C ARG A 208 -9.78 -1.24 1.09
N THR A 209 -9.83 -0.79 2.34
CA THR A 209 -10.79 -1.30 3.34
C THR A 209 -12.23 -0.92 2.96
N PHE A 210 -13.19 -1.78 3.29
CA PHE A 210 -14.61 -1.58 2.96
C PHE A 210 -15.21 -0.30 3.55
N ALA A 211 -14.65 0.22 4.65
CA ALA A 211 -15.15 1.41 5.35
C ALA A 211 -14.89 2.73 4.59
N SER A 212 -13.98 2.75 3.61
CA SER A 212 -13.49 3.99 3.00
C SER A 212 -14.07 4.21 1.59
N ILE A 213 -15.38 4.44 1.46
CA ILE A 213 -15.98 4.79 0.15
C ILE A 213 -15.32 6.08 -0.36
N GLY A 214 -14.82 6.05 -1.59
CA GLY A 214 -14.09 7.17 -2.19
C GLY A 214 -12.63 7.25 -1.76
N ALA A 215 -12.02 6.18 -1.24
CA ALA A 215 -10.59 6.14 -0.92
C ALA A 215 -9.69 6.58 -2.09
N ARG A 216 -8.87 7.59 -1.87
CA ARG A 216 -7.95 8.20 -2.83
C ARG A 216 -6.51 7.87 -2.46
N LEU A 217 -5.80 7.26 -3.39
CA LEU A 217 -4.34 7.19 -3.37
C LEU A 217 -3.82 8.27 -4.31
N LEU A 218 -3.13 9.27 -3.74
CA LEU A 218 -2.44 10.28 -4.55
C LEU A 218 -1.15 9.64 -5.07
N ASN A 219 -1.07 9.33 -6.35
CA ASN A 219 0.10 8.72 -6.96
C ASN A 219 1.13 9.79 -7.37
N TYR A 220 1.36 10.72 -6.46
CA TYR A 220 2.39 11.73 -6.55
C TYR A 220 2.66 12.24 -5.14
N GLN A 221 3.82 12.85 -4.98
CA GLN A 221 4.16 13.65 -3.82
C GLN A 221 4.67 14.99 -4.29
N ASP A 222 4.06 16.06 -3.80
CA ASP A 222 4.28 17.41 -4.29
C ASP A 222 4.09 17.48 -5.82
N SER A 223 5.17 17.70 -6.58
CA SER A 223 5.17 17.68 -8.05
C SER A 223 5.80 16.43 -8.65
N THR A 224 6.28 15.50 -7.82
CA THR A 224 6.97 14.28 -8.25
C THR A 224 5.93 13.18 -8.49
N PRO A 225 5.76 12.70 -9.73
CA PRO A 225 4.86 11.59 -10.02
C PRO A 225 5.40 10.30 -9.42
N GLY A 226 4.55 9.57 -8.70
CA GLY A 226 4.83 8.19 -8.31
C GLY A 226 4.59 7.22 -9.46
N ARG A 227 5.10 6.00 -9.29
CA ARG A 227 4.94 4.91 -10.26
C ARG A 227 4.32 3.69 -9.60
N ILE A 228 3.32 3.12 -10.27
CA ILE A 228 2.64 1.88 -9.88
C ILE A 228 2.74 0.94 -11.08
N GLU A 229 3.42 -0.21 -10.95
CA GLU A 229 3.68 -1.06 -12.11
C GLU A 229 3.69 -2.57 -11.89
N ALA A 230 3.38 -3.31 -12.94
CA ALA A 230 3.67 -4.73 -13.06
C ALA A 230 4.74 -4.94 -14.14
N LEU A 231 5.84 -5.61 -13.78
CA LEU A 231 6.84 -6.03 -14.77
C LEU A 231 6.44 -7.33 -15.46
N ALA A 232 7.12 -7.61 -16.57
CA ALA A 232 7.04 -8.87 -17.31
C ALA A 232 6.92 -10.11 -16.41
N GLY A 233 5.87 -10.90 -16.63
CA GLY A 233 5.62 -12.15 -15.90
C GLY A 233 5.04 -11.98 -14.49
N SER A 234 4.88 -10.76 -14.01
CA SER A 234 4.30 -10.42 -12.70
C SER A 234 2.82 -10.04 -12.83
N SER A 235 2.13 -9.88 -11.70
CA SER A 235 0.74 -9.39 -11.70
C SER A 235 0.52 -8.28 -10.67
N LEU A 236 -0.24 -7.27 -11.06
CA LEU A 236 -0.71 -6.20 -10.19
C LEU A 236 -2.21 -6.03 -10.38
N THR A 237 -2.96 -6.04 -9.28
CA THR A 237 -4.39 -5.72 -9.28
C THR A 237 -4.65 -4.49 -8.43
N ILE A 238 -5.29 -3.47 -9.02
CA ILE A 238 -5.79 -2.29 -8.30
C ILE A 238 -7.30 -2.42 -8.16
N ARG A 239 -7.80 -2.53 -6.93
CA ARG A 239 -9.22 -2.78 -6.66
C ARG A 239 -9.84 -1.71 -5.78
N SER A 240 -10.98 -1.17 -6.22
CA SER A 240 -11.82 -0.29 -5.39
C SER A 240 -11.13 0.99 -4.91
N LEU A 241 -10.18 1.54 -5.66
CA LEU A 241 -9.45 2.75 -5.31
C LEU A 241 -9.70 3.89 -6.31
N ILE A 242 -9.57 5.14 -5.85
CA ILE A 242 -9.39 6.29 -6.72
C ILE A 242 -7.88 6.54 -6.78
N ILE A 243 -7.28 6.46 -7.97
CA ILE A 243 -5.87 6.80 -8.20
C ILE A 243 -5.81 8.17 -8.85
N GLU A 244 -5.03 9.08 -8.28
CA GLU A 244 -4.87 10.43 -8.81
C GLU A 244 -3.43 10.71 -9.24
N GLY A 245 -3.24 11.15 -10.48
CA GLY A 245 -1.94 11.51 -11.02
C GLY A 245 -0.96 10.34 -11.18
N GLY A 246 0.29 10.68 -11.44
CA GLY A 246 1.39 9.73 -11.58
C GLY A 246 1.27 8.78 -12.78
N VAL A 247 2.09 7.74 -12.74
CA VAL A 247 2.17 6.72 -13.78
C VAL A 247 1.65 5.39 -13.26
N VAL A 248 0.79 4.75 -14.05
CA VAL A 248 0.32 3.38 -13.85
C VAL A 248 0.70 2.58 -15.10
N SER A 249 1.53 1.55 -14.93
CA SER A 249 2.23 0.91 -16.05
C SER A 249 2.18 -0.61 -16.01
N SER A 250 2.06 -1.22 -17.18
CA SER A 250 2.45 -2.61 -17.41
C SER A 250 3.69 -2.60 -18.29
N GLU A 251 4.86 -2.91 -17.73
CA GLU A 251 6.10 -2.86 -18.51
C GLU A 251 6.15 -4.03 -19.50
N VAL A 252 6.54 -3.73 -20.74
CA VAL A 252 6.80 -4.72 -21.78
C VAL A 252 8.32 -4.93 -21.86
N GLN A 253 8.76 -6.15 -21.53
CA GLN A 253 10.13 -6.59 -21.72
C GLN A 253 10.14 -7.87 -22.56
N ASP A 254 10.92 -7.88 -23.66
CA ASP A 254 11.10 -9.04 -24.54
C ASP A 254 9.77 -9.71 -24.97
N ASP A 255 8.81 -8.91 -25.45
CA ASP A 255 7.45 -9.31 -25.86
C ASP A 255 6.56 -9.89 -24.73
N SER A 256 7.02 -9.86 -23.48
CA SER A 256 6.23 -10.21 -22.30
C SER A 256 5.84 -8.97 -21.50
N HIS A 257 4.60 -8.92 -21.03
CA HIS A 257 4.09 -7.79 -20.25
C HIS A 257 3.74 -8.22 -18.82
N GLY A 258 3.65 -7.25 -17.91
CA GLY A 258 2.98 -7.44 -16.64
C GLY A 258 1.48 -7.67 -16.83
N ASN A 259 0.87 -8.44 -15.94
CA ASN A 259 -0.58 -8.56 -15.89
C ASN A 259 -1.12 -7.45 -14.97
N LEU A 260 -1.56 -6.35 -15.56
CA LEU A 260 -2.12 -5.22 -14.81
C LEU A 260 -3.65 -5.17 -14.98
N LEU A 261 -4.36 -5.45 -13.88
CA LEU A 261 -5.82 -5.37 -13.80
C LEU A 261 -6.24 -4.22 -12.89
N ILE A 262 -7.08 -3.32 -13.40
CA ILE A 262 -7.72 -2.28 -12.61
C ILE A 262 -9.22 -2.56 -12.57
N GLU A 263 -9.78 -2.74 -11.38
CA GLU A 263 -11.19 -3.04 -11.25
C GLU A 263 -11.92 -2.22 -10.17
N GLN A 264 -13.18 -1.87 -10.47
CA GLN A 264 -14.07 -1.12 -9.58
C GLN A 264 -13.44 0.18 -9.06
N SER A 265 -12.60 0.82 -9.87
CA SER A 265 -11.74 1.93 -9.48
C SER A 265 -12.04 3.19 -10.30
N GLN A 266 -11.48 4.32 -9.88
CA GLN A 266 -11.46 5.54 -10.67
C GLN A 266 -10.02 5.97 -10.89
N LEU A 267 -9.69 6.42 -12.10
CA LEU A 267 -8.39 6.95 -12.45
C LEU A 267 -8.55 8.41 -12.86
N ASP A 268 -7.93 9.33 -12.12
CA ASP A 268 -8.04 10.77 -12.34
C ASP A 268 -6.70 11.40 -12.70
N GLY A 269 -6.59 11.93 -13.92
CA GLY A 269 -5.38 12.65 -14.34
C GLY A 269 -4.10 11.80 -14.41
N VAL A 270 -4.24 10.49 -14.63
CA VAL A 270 -3.12 9.53 -14.64
C VAL A 270 -2.48 9.38 -16.02
N GLN A 271 -1.22 8.95 -16.05
CA GLN A 271 -0.57 8.42 -17.26
C GLN A 271 -0.60 6.89 -17.23
N LEU A 272 -1.08 6.29 -18.32
CA LEU A 272 -1.25 4.85 -18.51
C LEU A 272 -0.28 4.36 -19.58
N GLU A 273 0.48 3.32 -19.25
CA GLU A 273 1.52 2.75 -20.10
C GLU A 273 1.38 1.23 -20.21
N GLY A 274 1.69 0.67 -21.38
CA GLY A 274 1.64 -0.77 -21.62
C GLY A 274 0.23 -1.31 -21.83
N GLU A 275 0.05 -2.61 -21.59
CA GLU A 275 -1.24 -3.29 -21.70
C GLU A 275 -1.95 -3.37 -20.35
N ILE A 276 -3.15 -2.79 -20.26
CA ILE A 276 -3.91 -2.63 -19.02
C ILE A 276 -5.34 -3.11 -19.20
N ASP A 277 -5.78 -4.03 -18.34
CA ASP A 277 -7.16 -4.50 -18.28
C ASP A 277 -8.00 -3.64 -17.35
N LEU A 278 -9.13 -3.12 -17.86
CA LEU A 278 -10.06 -2.27 -17.13
C LEU A 278 -11.42 -2.97 -16.95
N LYS A 279 -11.90 -3.01 -15.70
CA LYS A 279 -13.19 -3.61 -15.33
C LYS A 279 -13.98 -2.74 -14.36
N TYR A 280 -15.10 -2.16 -14.80
CA TYR A 280 -15.87 -1.23 -13.97
C TYR A 280 -15.04 -0.02 -13.51
N VAL A 281 -14.21 0.52 -14.42
CA VAL A 281 -13.32 1.64 -14.14
C VAL A 281 -13.91 2.93 -14.69
N THR A 282 -13.77 4.03 -13.96
CA THR A 282 -14.08 5.37 -14.47
C THR A 282 -12.79 6.14 -14.71
N LEU A 283 -12.55 6.61 -15.93
CA LEU A 283 -11.47 7.55 -16.24
C LEU A 283 -12.00 8.98 -16.10
N THR A 284 -11.31 9.82 -15.33
CA THR A 284 -11.68 11.22 -15.12
C THR A 284 -10.51 12.17 -15.35
N GLY A 285 -10.82 13.45 -15.58
CA GLY A 285 -9.80 14.49 -15.74
C GLY A 285 -9.05 14.35 -17.07
N ALA A 286 -7.74 14.65 -17.06
CA ALA A 286 -6.87 14.55 -18.24
C ALA A 286 -6.01 13.29 -18.16
N VAL A 287 -6.48 12.19 -18.72
CA VAL A 287 -5.77 10.91 -18.76
C VAL A 287 -4.89 10.83 -20.01
N GLN A 288 -3.65 10.38 -19.84
CA GLN A 288 -2.76 10.04 -20.95
C GLN A 288 -2.73 8.52 -21.10
N ASN A 289 -3.07 8.02 -22.27
CA ASN A 289 -2.96 6.63 -22.66
C ASN A 289 -1.86 6.50 -23.71
N LEU A 290 -0.73 5.91 -23.30
CA LEU A 290 0.45 5.68 -24.13
C LEU A 290 0.56 4.21 -24.56
N GLY A 291 -0.44 3.37 -24.23
CA GLY A 291 -0.42 1.93 -24.44
C GLY A 291 -1.75 1.39 -24.96
N GLN A 292 -2.13 0.20 -24.51
CA GLN A 292 -3.38 -0.47 -24.84
C GLN A 292 -4.25 -0.62 -23.60
N LEU A 293 -5.47 -0.09 -23.66
CA LEU A 293 -6.49 -0.27 -22.63
C LEU A 293 -7.50 -1.30 -23.10
N ASN A 294 -7.60 -2.43 -22.41
CA ASN A 294 -8.57 -3.48 -22.69
C ASN A 294 -9.82 -3.29 -21.82
N LEU A 295 -10.93 -2.92 -22.44
CA LEU A 295 -12.20 -2.71 -21.74
C LEU A 295 -13.04 -3.98 -21.84
N THR A 296 -13.08 -4.76 -20.75
CA THR A 296 -13.81 -6.03 -20.69
C THR A 296 -15.22 -5.88 -20.09
N TYR A 297 -15.47 -4.80 -19.36
CA TYR A 297 -16.77 -4.48 -18.77
C TYR A 297 -17.08 -3.00 -18.90
N ASN A 298 -18.29 -2.60 -18.50
CA ASN A 298 -18.73 -1.22 -18.59
C ASN A 298 -17.75 -0.29 -17.86
N CYS A 299 -17.19 0.66 -18.60
CA CYS A 299 -16.28 1.67 -18.07
C CYS A 299 -16.88 3.06 -18.26
N GLY A 300 -16.60 3.95 -17.32
CA GLY A 300 -16.97 5.36 -17.41
C GLY A 300 -15.83 6.17 -18.02
N LEU A 301 -16.15 7.09 -18.93
CA LEU A 301 -15.18 8.05 -19.48
C LEU A 301 -15.72 9.47 -19.27
N LEU A 302 -15.09 10.22 -18.37
CA LEU A 302 -15.53 11.54 -17.93
C LEU A 302 -14.36 12.53 -17.94
N GLY A 303 -13.92 12.93 -19.13
CA GLY A 303 -12.78 13.82 -19.28
C GLY A 303 -12.10 13.68 -20.63
N THR A 304 -10.82 14.01 -20.67
CA THR A 304 -9.99 13.95 -21.86
C THR A 304 -9.08 12.73 -21.82
N LEU A 305 -9.05 11.97 -22.90
CA LEU A 305 -8.07 10.92 -23.14
C LEU A 305 -7.16 11.35 -24.29
N SER A 306 -5.84 11.33 -24.05
CA SER A 306 -4.79 11.76 -25.00
C SER A 306 -3.62 10.76 -24.98
N GLY A 307 -2.58 10.94 -25.79
CA GLY A 307 -1.36 10.12 -25.75
C GLY A 307 -1.18 9.14 -26.91
N GLY A 308 -2.17 9.04 -27.81
CA GLY A 308 -2.06 8.25 -29.04
C GLY A 308 -2.12 6.74 -28.87
N GLY A 309 -2.48 6.24 -27.69
CA GLY A 309 -2.66 4.81 -27.42
C GLY A 309 -3.92 4.21 -28.05
N VAL A 310 -4.18 2.95 -27.72
CA VAL A 310 -5.33 2.17 -28.20
C VAL A 310 -6.29 1.91 -27.04
N VAL A 311 -7.59 2.05 -27.30
CA VAL A 311 -8.67 1.59 -26.43
C VAL A 311 -9.40 0.46 -27.14
N GLN A 312 -9.27 -0.75 -26.62
CA GLN A 312 -9.82 -1.97 -27.19
C GLN A 312 -11.10 -2.38 -26.45
N PHE A 313 -12.22 -2.46 -27.18
CA PHE A 313 -13.50 -2.93 -26.66
C PHE A 313 -13.65 -4.44 -26.90
N ALA A 314 -13.98 -5.18 -25.84
CA ALA A 314 -14.26 -6.61 -25.87
C ALA A 314 -15.75 -6.90 -25.60
N HIS A 315 -16.66 -6.34 -26.41
CA HIS A 315 -18.12 -6.34 -26.19
C HIS A 315 -18.57 -5.54 -24.95
N SER A 316 -17.82 -4.50 -24.61
CA SER A 316 -18.10 -3.62 -23.47
C SER A 316 -18.90 -2.39 -23.89
N SER A 317 -19.67 -1.81 -22.96
CA SER A 317 -20.24 -0.48 -23.17
C SER A 317 -19.42 0.60 -22.46
N ILE A 318 -19.37 1.80 -23.04
CA ILE A 318 -18.98 3.01 -22.32
C ILE A 318 -20.25 3.63 -21.79
N THR A 319 -20.37 3.69 -20.47
CA THR A 319 -21.52 4.33 -19.80
C THR A 319 -21.07 5.63 -19.15
N TYR A 320 -21.75 6.72 -19.47
CA TYR A 320 -21.43 8.04 -18.91
C TYR A 320 -22.33 8.27 -17.70
N ASN A 321 -22.00 7.62 -16.59
CA ASN A 321 -22.82 7.77 -15.38
C ASN A 321 -22.50 9.09 -14.68
N THR A 322 -23.22 10.15 -15.02
CA THR A 322 -23.35 11.29 -14.11
C THR A 322 -24.51 11.01 -13.18
N GLY A 323 -24.19 10.55 -11.97
CA GLY A 323 -25.11 10.76 -10.86
C GLY A 323 -25.51 12.24 -10.89
N TYR A 324 -26.78 12.51 -11.22
CA TYR A 324 -27.38 13.85 -11.28
C TYR A 324 -26.92 14.77 -12.44
N GLY A 325 -27.39 14.48 -13.65
CA GLY A 325 -27.81 15.53 -14.61
C GLY A 325 -26.75 16.53 -15.09
N ARG A 326 -25.47 16.16 -15.05
CA ARG A 326 -24.41 16.92 -15.73
C ARG A 326 -24.16 16.33 -17.10
N ASP A 327 -23.94 17.22 -18.08
CA ASP A 327 -23.42 16.89 -19.40
C ASP A 327 -21.98 16.34 -19.28
N ALA A 328 -21.84 15.06 -18.93
CA ALA A 328 -20.56 14.39 -19.03
C ALA A 328 -20.09 14.44 -20.49
N THR A 329 -18.90 14.99 -20.69
CA THR A 329 -18.26 15.05 -21.99
C THR A 329 -16.99 14.21 -21.93
N PHE A 330 -16.94 13.19 -22.78
CA PHE A 330 -15.71 12.48 -23.10
C PHE A 330 -15.06 13.13 -24.32
N VAL A 331 -13.77 13.42 -24.23
CA VAL A 331 -12.97 13.91 -25.35
C VAL A 331 -11.87 12.90 -25.64
N ASN A 332 -11.96 12.21 -26.77
CA ASN A 332 -10.82 11.46 -27.32
C ASN A 332 -10.00 12.41 -28.20
N GLU A 333 -8.81 12.81 -27.76
CA GLU A 333 -7.97 13.76 -28.49
C GLU A 333 -7.25 13.10 -29.68
N ASP A 334 -6.55 11.98 -29.45
CA ASP A 334 -5.64 11.39 -30.43
C ASP A 334 -5.55 9.85 -30.37
N ASN A 335 -6.34 9.19 -29.52
CA ASN A 335 -6.30 7.73 -29.37
C ASN A 335 -7.04 7.02 -30.48
N VAL A 336 -6.71 5.74 -30.65
CA VAL A 336 -7.46 4.79 -31.49
C VAL A 336 -8.50 4.07 -30.63
N LEU A 337 -9.77 4.20 -30.98
CA LEU A 337 -10.87 3.46 -30.38
C LEU A 337 -11.23 2.28 -31.30
N ARG A 338 -11.03 1.04 -30.84
CA ARG A 338 -11.13 -0.17 -31.67
C ARG A 338 -11.96 -1.25 -31.00
N GLY A 339 -12.75 -1.99 -31.77
CA GLY A 339 -13.40 -3.22 -31.33
C GLY A 339 -14.92 -3.17 -31.39
N GLN A 340 -15.57 -4.01 -30.59
CA GLN A 340 -17.03 -4.08 -30.50
C GLN A 340 -17.47 -3.51 -29.16
N GLY A 341 -18.28 -2.44 -29.21
CA GLY A 341 -18.82 -1.80 -28.03
C GLY A 341 -19.88 -0.75 -28.36
N THR A 342 -20.54 -0.28 -27.32
CA THR A 342 -21.63 0.71 -27.42
C THR A 342 -21.28 1.93 -26.58
N PHE A 343 -21.50 3.13 -27.11
CA PHE A 343 -21.49 4.36 -26.32
C PHE A 343 -22.90 4.64 -25.82
N GLU A 344 -23.10 4.56 -24.51
CA GLU A 344 -24.41 4.65 -23.87
C GLU A 344 -24.55 5.98 -23.12
N SER A 345 -25.35 6.92 -23.68
CA SER A 345 -25.78 8.21 -23.08
C SER A 345 -24.67 9.21 -22.76
N GLY A 346 -24.77 10.49 -23.16
CA GLY A 346 -23.74 11.51 -22.85
C GLY A 346 -23.15 12.17 -24.09
N ASN A 347 -22.18 13.07 -23.92
CA ASN A 347 -21.53 13.77 -25.04
C ASN A 347 -20.15 13.19 -25.30
N MET A 348 -19.86 12.89 -26.58
CA MET A 348 -18.54 12.48 -27.04
C MET A 348 -18.02 13.46 -28.08
N VAL A 349 -16.80 13.93 -27.88
CA VAL A 349 -16.00 14.62 -28.89
C VAL A 349 -14.86 13.68 -29.27
N ASN A 350 -14.84 13.23 -30.52
CA ASN A 350 -13.75 12.41 -31.03
C ASN A 350 -12.91 13.22 -32.02
N ARG A 351 -11.63 13.38 -31.71
CA ARG A 351 -10.59 13.96 -32.57
C ARG A 351 -9.51 12.93 -32.96
N GLY A 352 -9.49 11.77 -32.29
CA GLY A 352 -8.66 10.62 -32.65
C GLY A 352 -9.31 9.72 -33.71
N THR A 353 -8.88 8.45 -33.76
CA THR A 353 -9.35 7.48 -34.76
C THR A 353 -10.39 6.54 -34.14
N ILE A 354 -11.45 6.24 -34.89
CA ILE A 354 -12.38 5.15 -34.56
C ILE A 354 -12.23 4.07 -35.63
N GLU A 355 -11.88 2.86 -35.20
CA GLU A 355 -11.74 1.69 -36.06
C GLU A 355 -12.87 0.70 -35.81
N THR A 356 -13.77 0.61 -36.78
CA THR A 356 -14.86 -0.37 -36.81
C THR A 356 -14.49 -1.48 -37.80
N GLY A 357 -14.41 -2.75 -37.37
CA GLY A 357 -14.25 -3.87 -38.33
C GLY A 357 -13.35 -5.06 -38.00
N PHE A 358 -13.07 -5.40 -36.74
CA PHE A 358 -12.50 -6.72 -36.43
C PHE A 358 -13.61 -7.75 -36.21
N GLY A 359 -13.99 -8.50 -37.25
CA GLY A 359 -14.98 -9.59 -37.19
C GLY A 359 -16.20 -9.40 -38.12
N THR A 360 -16.91 -10.50 -38.44
CA THR A 360 -17.99 -10.55 -39.45
C THR A 360 -19.36 -10.00 -39.00
N GLU A 361 -19.49 -9.43 -37.80
CA GLU A 361 -20.79 -8.95 -37.30
C GLU A 361 -20.66 -7.62 -36.50
N GLU A 362 -21.60 -6.72 -36.78
CA GLU A 362 -21.97 -5.40 -36.19
C GLU A 362 -20.84 -4.44 -35.74
N PRO A 363 -20.73 -3.22 -36.34
CA PRO A 363 -19.75 -2.20 -35.96
C PRO A 363 -20.06 -1.55 -34.60
N VAL A 364 -19.12 -0.75 -34.07
CA VAL A 364 -19.36 0.14 -32.92
C VAL A 364 -20.63 0.95 -33.13
N GLN A 365 -21.59 0.79 -32.21
CA GLN A 365 -22.90 1.44 -32.27
C GLN A 365 -22.86 2.77 -31.49
N LEU A 366 -23.10 3.88 -32.19
CA LEU A 366 -23.23 5.22 -31.59
C LEU A 366 -24.72 5.51 -31.37
N SER A 367 -25.27 5.18 -30.19
CA SER A 367 -26.62 5.61 -29.81
C SER A 367 -26.59 7.00 -29.16
N ASP A 368 -27.47 7.90 -29.60
CA ASP A 368 -27.61 9.30 -29.11
C ASP A 368 -26.40 10.23 -29.30
N TYR A 369 -25.70 10.12 -30.44
CA TYR A 369 -24.65 11.07 -30.83
C TYR A 369 -25.25 12.45 -31.21
N LYS A 370 -24.98 13.48 -30.42
CA LYS A 370 -25.11 14.90 -30.80
C LYS A 370 -23.73 15.56 -30.84
N GLY A 371 -22.95 15.29 -31.89
CA GLY A 371 -21.65 15.92 -32.11
C GLY A 371 -21.45 16.30 -33.57
N LEU A 372 -20.98 17.52 -33.81
CA LEU A 372 -20.58 18.00 -35.13
C LEU A 372 -19.33 17.24 -35.59
N VAL A 373 -19.42 16.64 -36.78
CA VAL A 373 -18.26 16.19 -37.55
C VAL A 373 -17.70 17.45 -38.21
N ASP A 374 -16.49 17.86 -37.82
CA ASP A 374 -15.59 18.67 -38.66
C ASP A 374 -14.31 17.86 -38.89
#